data_AF-A0AAP2ZTR7-F1
#
_entry.id   AF-A0AAP2ZTR7-F1
#
_cell.length_a   1.000
_cell.length_b   1.000
_cell.length_c   1.000
_cell.angle_alpha   90.00
_cell.angle_beta   90.00
_cell.angle_gamma   90.00
#
_symmetry.space_group_name_H-M   'P 1'
#
loop_
_entity.id
_entity.type
_entity.pdbx_description
1 polymer ?
#
loop_
_entity_poly.entity_id
_entity_poly.type
_entity_poly.pdbx_seq_one_letter_code
_entity_poly.pdbx_strand_id
1 'polypeptide(L)' 'EWRVLMALYKPRAHKGKEAPNMKWAYQSLAKLGGFNDSKRTGMASWTTIWEGWDDLQAQVKGYRLAKALFEAGKTL' A
#
# COMPACT_ATOMS: atom_id res chain seq x y z
N GLU A 1 -5.24 -1.71 -6.36
CA GLU A 1 -4.26 -1.98 -5.27
C GLU A 1 -3.56 -0.70 -4.84
N TRP A 2 -2.98 0.08 -5.76
CA TRP A 2 -2.34 1.36 -5.44
C TRP A 2 -3.21 2.35 -4.64
N ARG A 3 -4.54 2.35 -4.83
CA ARG A 3 -5.46 3.19 -4.03
C ARG A 3 -5.48 2.80 -2.54
N VAL A 4 -5.40 1.50 -2.24
CA VAL A 4 -5.32 0.99 -0.86
C VAL A 4 -3.97 1.38 -0.26
N LEU A 5 -2.88 1.17 -1.01
CA LEU A 5 -1.55 1.60 -0.59
C LEU A 5 -1.46 3.13 -0.39
N MET A 6 -2.15 3.92 -1.20
CA MET A 6 -2.22 5.38 -1.09
C MET A 6 -3.04 5.85 0.11
N ALA A 7 -4.05 5.09 0.52
CA ALA A 7 -4.78 5.40 1.76
C ALA A 7 -3.86 5.32 2.98
N LEU A 8 -2.85 4.45 2.96
CA LEU A 8 -1.80 4.37 3.99
C LEU A 8 -0.69 5.41 3.79
N TYR A 9 -0.16 5.51 2.57
CA TYR A 9 1.04 6.30 2.27
C TYR A 9 0.77 7.32 1.17
N LYS A 10 0.00 8.36 1.47
CA LYS A 10 -0.34 9.40 0.51
C LYS A 10 0.91 10.20 0.08
N PRO A 11 1.26 10.24 -1.22
CA PRO A 11 2.34 11.10 -1.68
C PRO A 11 1.95 12.57 -1.54
N ARG A 12 2.92 13.41 -1.14
CA ARG A 12 2.72 14.86 -1.02
C ARG A 12 2.32 15.46 -2.37
N ALA A 13 1.33 16.36 -2.36
CA ALA A 13 0.80 17.04 -3.54
C ALA A 13 0.21 16.15 -4.65
N HIS A 14 -0.07 14.87 -4.35
CA HIS A 14 -0.67 13.96 -5.34
C HIS A 14 -2.19 14.17 -5.47
N LYS A 15 -2.66 14.41 -6.71
CA LYS A 15 -4.06 14.77 -7.03
C LYS A 15 -5.04 13.58 -7.02
N GLY A 16 -4.56 12.35 -6.86
CA GLY A 16 -5.39 11.15 -6.65
C GLY A 16 -6.08 10.59 -7.90
N LYS A 17 -5.85 11.16 -9.08
CA LYS A 17 -6.49 10.72 -10.33
C LYS A 17 -5.87 9.45 -10.91
N GLU A 18 -4.56 9.29 -10.75
CA GLU A 18 -3.76 8.21 -11.34
C GLU A 18 -2.87 7.55 -10.30
N ALA A 19 -2.23 6.43 -10.65
CA ALA A 19 -1.22 5.85 -9.77
C ALA A 19 -0.01 6.80 -9.69
N PRO A 20 0.61 6.97 -8.49
CA PRO A 20 1.89 7.66 -8.39
C PRO A 20 3.00 6.86 -9.10
N ASN A 21 4.20 7.43 -9.12
CA ASN A 21 5.35 6.79 -9.77
C ASN A 21 5.82 5.49 -9.06
N MET A 22 6.61 4.69 -9.78
CA MET A 22 7.14 3.42 -9.28
C MET A 22 8.02 3.57 -8.04
N LYS A 23 8.77 4.69 -7.95
CA LYS A 23 9.60 5.00 -6.78
C LYS A 23 8.75 5.11 -5.52
N TRP A 24 7.60 5.77 -5.60
CA TRP A 24 6.64 5.83 -4.50
C TRP A 24 6.13 4.44 -4.14
N ALA A 25 5.72 3.63 -5.13
CA ALA A 25 5.22 2.29 -4.86
C ALA A 25 6.24 1.43 -4.11
N TYR A 26 7.50 1.44 -4.56
CA TYR A 26 8.61 0.75 -3.91
C TYR A 26 8.82 1.24 -2.47
N GLN A 27 8.90 2.56 -2.26
CA GLN A 27 9.12 3.14 -0.93
C GLN A 27 7.95 2.89 0.02
N SER A 28 6.72 2.92 -0.48
CA SER A 28 5.51 2.64 0.29
C SER A 28 5.42 1.16 0.68
N LEU A 29 5.73 0.24 -0.23
CA LEU A 29 5.82 -1.19 0.09
C LEU A 29 6.93 -1.45 1.12
N ALA A 30 8.10 -0.86 0.93
CA ALA A 30 9.20 -0.99 1.88
C ALA A 30 8.77 -0.52 3.28
N LYS A 31 8.14 0.66 3.39
CA LYS A 31 7.63 1.19 4.67
C LYS A 31 6.56 0.29 5.30
N LEU A 32 5.70 -0.30 4.48
CA LEU A 32 4.69 -1.24 4.95
C LEU A 32 5.34 -2.47 5.58
N GLY A 33 6.40 -2.99 4.95
CA GLY A 33 7.23 -4.06 5.51
C GLY A 33 8.20 -3.61 6.62
N GLY A 34 8.04 -2.41 7.20
CA GLY A 34 8.85 -1.96 8.32
C GLY A 34 10.20 -1.31 7.97
N PHE A 35 10.46 -0.97 6.70
CA PHE A 35 11.69 -0.28 6.30
C PHE A 35 11.76 1.17 6.81
N ASN A 36 12.73 1.43 7.70
CA ASN A 36 12.97 2.77 8.26
C ASN A 36 14.16 3.51 7.63
N ASP A 37 14.84 2.92 6.64
CA ASP A 37 16.00 3.51 5.96
C ASP A 37 17.10 4.05 6.90
N SER A 38 17.44 3.28 7.94
CA SER A 38 18.37 3.71 9.00
C SER A 38 19.78 4.05 8.49
N LYS A 39 20.18 3.48 7.35
CA LYS A 39 21.46 3.72 6.68
C LYS A 39 21.37 4.70 5.50
N ARG A 40 20.18 5.26 5.23
CA ARG A 40 19.93 6.24 4.16
C ARG A 40 20.37 5.78 2.78
N THR A 41 20.29 4.47 2.53
CA THR A 41 20.58 3.89 1.21
C THR A 41 19.35 3.97 0.31
N GLY A 42 18.16 4.07 0.90
CA GLY A 42 16.89 3.95 0.20
C GLY A 42 16.65 2.55 -0.36
N MET A 43 17.46 1.56 -0.01
CA MET A 43 17.41 0.19 -0.53
C MET A 43 16.89 -0.75 0.56
N ALA A 44 15.62 -1.14 0.43
CA ALA A 44 15.01 -2.19 1.22
C ALA A 44 15.42 -3.58 0.72
N SER A 45 15.51 -4.53 1.65
CA SER A 45 15.78 -5.93 1.31
C SER A 45 14.61 -6.55 0.55
N TRP A 46 14.87 -7.62 -0.20
CA TRP A 46 13.80 -8.37 -0.88
C TRP A 46 12.73 -8.85 0.09
N THR A 47 13.14 -9.40 1.25
CA THR A 47 12.22 -9.86 2.31
C THR A 47 11.30 -8.76 2.78
N THR A 48 11.85 -7.56 3.05
CA THR A 48 11.07 -6.39 3.48
C THR A 48 10.04 -5.95 2.44
N ILE A 49 10.39 -6.01 1.15
CA ILE A 49 9.45 -5.72 0.08
C ILE A 49 8.35 -6.79 0.02
N TRP A 50 8.70 -8.06 0.19
CA TRP A 50 7.76 -9.17 0.18
C TRP A 50 6.77 -9.10 1.35
N GLU A 51 7.26 -8.82 2.57
CA GLU A 51 6.43 -8.61 3.77
C GLU A 51 5.44 -7.46 3.55
N GLY A 52 5.93 -6.30 3.09
CA GLY A 52 5.05 -5.17 2.79
C GLY A 52 4.05 -5.46 1.67
N TRP A 53 4.41 -6.30 0.70
CA TRP A 53 3.48 -6.76 -0.34
C TRP A 53 2.40 -7.70 0.21
N ASP A 54 2.77 -8.68 1.04
CA ASP A 54 1.82 -9.63 1.64
C ASP A 54 0.80 -8.91 2.55
N ASP A 55 1.28 -7.96 3.35
CA ASP A 55 0.42 -7.08 4.16
C ASP A 55 -0.53 -6.23 3.30
N LEU A 56 -0.04 -5.68 2.18
CA LEU A 56 -0.88 -4.96 1.24
C LEU A 56 -1.97 -5.89 0.65
N GLN A 57 -1.62 -7.13 0.32
CA GLN A 57 -2.58 -8.09 -0.21
C GLN A 57 -3.68 -8.44 0.81
N ALA A 58 -3.34 -8.59 2.09
CA ALA A 58 -4.32 -8.78 3.16
C ALA A 58 -5.32 -7.61 3.23
N GLN A 59 -4.82 -6.37 3.18
CA GLN A 59 -5.66 -5.17 3.18
C GLN A 59 -6.52 -5.03 1.92
N VAL A 60 -5.97 -5.38 0.75
CA VAL A 60 -6.72 -5.40 -0.51
C VAL A 60 -7.87 -6.41 -0.46
N LYS A 61 -7.65 -7.60 0.11
CA LYS A 61 -8.72 -8.60 0.32
C LYS A 61 -9.82 -8.03 1.22
N GLY A 62 -9.46 -7.43 2.35
CA GLY A 62 -10.41 -6.79 3.26
C GLY A 62 -11.21 -5.66 2.59
N TYR A 63 -10.54 -4.79 1.83
CA TYR A 63 -11.20 -3.73 1.06
C TYR A 63 -12.18 -4.28 0.02
N ARG A 64 -11.80 -5.33 -0.73
CA ARG A 64 -12.67 -5.96 -1.72
C ARG A 64 -13.90 -6.59 -1.07
N LEU A 65 -13.73 -7.25 0.08
CA LEU A 65 -14.84 -7.82 0.85
C LEU A 65 -15.80 -6.74 1.34
N ALA A 66 -15.28 -5.68 1.98
CA ALA A 66 -16.10 -4.57 2.47
C ALA A 66 -16.86 -3.88 1.32
N LYS A 67 -16.19 -3.66 0.19
CA LYS A 67 -16.83 -3.12 -1.02
C LYS A 67 -17.97 -4.00 -1.52
N ALA A 68 -17.76 -5.32 -1.60
CA ALA A 68 -18.79 -6.26 -2.04
C ALA A 68 -19.99 -6.30 -1.08
N LEU A 69 -19.77 -6.25 0.24
CA LEU A 69 -20.85 -6.18 1.23
C LEU A 69 -21.67 -4.89 1.10
N PHE A 70 -20.98 -3.76 0.93
CA PHE A 70 -21.61 -2.46 0.73
C PHE A 70 -22.47 -2.41 -0.53
N GLU A 71 -21.95 -2.94 -1.65
CA GLU A 71 -22.69 -3.03 -2.92
C GLU A 71 -23.90 -4.00 -2.83
N ALA A 72 -23.80 -5.04 -2.00
CA ALA A 72 -24.89 -5.97 -1.73
C ALA A 72 -25.95 -5.41 -0.75
N GLY A 73 -25.79 -4.18 -0.24
CA GLY A 73 -26.69 -3.60 0.76
C GLY A 73 -26.64 -4.29 2.12
N LYS A 74 -25.61 -5.11 2.37
CA LYS A 74 -25.41 -5.81 3.64
C LYS A 74 -24.52 -4.96 4.54
N THR A 75 -25.02 -4.59 5.72
CA THR A 75 -24.20 -3.96 6.75
C THR A 75 -23.37 -5.03 7.47
N LEU A 76 -22.12 -4.69 7.83
CA LEU A 76 -21.28 -5.50 8.71
C LEU A 76 -21.87 -5.58 10.13
#